data_AF-A0A3C1UDZ9-F1
#
_entry.id   AF-A0A3C1UDZ9-F1
#
_cell.length_a   1.000
_cell.length_b   1.000
_cell.length_c   1.000
_cell.angle_alpha   90.00
_cell.angle_beta   90.00
_cell.angle_gamma   90.00
#
_symmetry.space_group_name_H-M   'P 1'
#
loop_
_entity.id
_entity.type
_entity.pdbx_description
1 polymer ?
#
loop_
_entity_poly.entity_id
_entity_poly.type
_entity_poly.pdbx_seq_one_letter_code
_entity_poly.pdbx_strand_id
1 'polypeptide(L)' 'MKIVVLDGFAGNPGDLSWAPLEALGQCTVYDRTAPQQVIARAADAQIILTNKVVMSRDVIEA' A
#
# COMPACT_ATOMS: atom_id res chain seq x y z
N MET A 1 12.27 6.23 -4.14
CA MET A 1 11.28 6.21 -3.04
C MET A 1 10.51 4.90 -3.10
N LYS A 2 10.25 4.20 -1.98
CA LYS A 2 9.42 2.98 -1.96
C LYS A 2 7.99 3.31 -1.52
N ILE A 3 7.02 3.06 -2.40
CA ILE A 3 5.59 3.33 -2.21
C ILE A 3 4.85 1.99 -2.20
N VAL A 4 4.01 1.76 -1.19
CA VAL A 4 3.19 0.54 -1.10
C VAL A 4 1.71 0.91 -0.98
N VAL A 5 0.88 0.40 -1.89
CA VAL A 5 -0.58 0.45 -1.80
C VAL A 5 -1.08 -0.88 -1.25
N LEU A 6 -1.72 -0.88 -0.08
CA LEU A 6 -2.09 -2.11 0.62
C LEU A 6 -3.44 -2.71 0.15
N ASP A 7 -4.32 -1.92 -0.45
CA ASP A 7 -5.68 -2.32 -0.85
C ASP A 7 -6.18 -1.56 -2.10
N GLY A 8 -5.39 -1.66 -3.18
CA GLY A 8 -5.58 -0.90 -4.41
C GLY A 8 -6.85 -1.24 -5.19
N PHE A 9 -7.41 -2.46 -5.06
CA PHE A 9 -8.50 -2.92 -5.93
C PHE A 9 -9.74 -2.03 -5.88
N ALA A 10 -10.11 -1.52 -4.70
CA ALA A 10 -11.28 -0.64 -4.58
C ALA A 10 -11.04 0.77 -5.15
N GLY A 11 -9.79 1.26 -5.16
CA GLY A 11 -9.44 2.58 -5.69
C GLY A 11 -9.13 2.56 -7.19
N ASN A 12 -8.67 1.43 -7.70
CA ASN A 12 -8.39 1.18 -9.10
C ASN A 12 -8.44 -0.35 -9.38
N PRO A 13 -9.58 -0.89 -9.86
CA PRO A 13 -9.69 -2.30 -10.26
C PRO A 13 -9.10 -2.60 -11.65
N GLY A 14 -8.38 -1.65 -12.26
CA GLY A 14 -7.69 -1.81 -13.55
C GLY A 14 -8.19 -0.89 -14.67
N ASP A 15 -9.12 0.02 -14.37
CA ASP A 15 -9.65 1.02 -15.31
C ASP A 15 -8.88 2.36 -15.25
N LEU A 16 -8.08 2.58 -14.21
CA LEU A 16 -7.18 3.73 -14.06
C LEU A 16 -5.71 3.31 -14.12
N SER A 17 -4.80 4.28 -14.15
CA SER A 17 -3.35 4.06 -14.19
C SER A 17 -2.66 4.40 -12.87
N TRP A 18 -1.70 3.55 -12.48
CA TRP A 18 -0.78 3.81 -11.36
C TRP A 18 0.49 4.59 -11.77
N ALA A 19 0.64 4.91 -13.06
CA ALA A 19 1.83 5.56 -13.61
C ALA A 19 2.26 6.85 -12.87
N PRO A 20 1.34 7.72 -12.39
CA PRO A 20 1.74 8.89 -11.62
C PRO A 20 2.46 8.54 -10.30
N LEU A 21 2.11 7.43 -9.64
CA LEU A 21 2.80 6.98 -8.43
C LEU A 21 4.13 6.32 -8.77
N GLU A 22 4.17 5.51 -9.83
CA GLU A 22 5.39 4.89 -10.34
C GLU A 22 6.44 5.94 -10.78
N ALA A 23 6.00 7.10 -11.26
CA ALA A 23 6.88 8.22 -11.60
C ALA A 23 7.57 8.85 -10.36
N LEU A 24 7.01 8.67 -9.16
CA LEU A 24 7.60 9.18 -7.91
C LEU A 24 8.57 8.18 -7.26
N GLY A 25 8.54 6.91 -7.68
CA GLY A 25 9.41 5.87 -7.15
C GLY A 25 8.93 4.45 -7.42
N GLN A 26 9.57 3.48 -6.78
CA GLN A 26 9.16 2.08 -6.87
C GLN A 26 7.81 1.91 -6.17
N CYS A 27 6.77 1.61 -6.95
CA CYS A 27 5.41 1.40 -6.47
C CYS A 27 5.06 -0.08 -6.50
N THR A 28 4.62 -0.62 -5.36
CA THR A 28 4.05 -1.97 -5.24
C THR A 28 2.59 -1.85 -4.85
N VAL A 29 1.70 -2.48 -5.61
CA VAL A 29 0.25 -2.44 -5.39
C VAL A 29 -0.25 -3.83 -5.04
N TYR A 30 -0.95 -3.94 -3.91
CA TYR A 30 -1.69 -5.14 -3.52
C TYR A 30 -3.19 -4.88 -3.65
N ASP A 31 -3.93 -5.80 -4.28
CA ASP A 31 -5.39 -5.69 -4.40
C ASP A 31 -6.08 -5.63 -3.04
N ARG A 32 -5.65 -6.51 -2.13
CA ARG A 32 -6.14 -6.65 -0.75
C ARG A 32 -4.99 -7.08 0.15
N THR A 33 -4.97 -6.57 1.38
CA THR A 33 -4.03 -6.99 2.44
C THR A 33 -4.81 -7.46 3.65
N ALA A 34 -4.57 -8.71 4.07
CA ALA A 34 -5.13 -9.24 5.31
C ALA A 34 -4.36 -8.68 6.53
N PRO A 35 -4.97 -8.60 7.73
CA PRO A 35 -4.32 -8.02 8.92
C PRO A 35 -2.94 -8.60 9.22
N GLN A 36 -2.77 -9.92 9.11
CA GLN A 36 -1.50 -10.62 9.36
C GLN A 36 -0.41 -10.35 8.31
N GLN A 37 -0.74 -9.69 7.19
CA GLN A 37 0.21 -9.35 6.12
C GLN A 37 0.65 -7.89 6.16
N VAL A 38 -0.01 -7.03 6.94
CA VAL A 38 0.18 -5.58 6.90
C VAL A 38 1.63 -5.20 7.17
N ILE A 39 2.20 -5.65 8.29
CA ILE A 39 3.58 -5.33 8.66
C ILE A 39 4.55 -5.83 7.58
N ALA A 40 4.45 -7.09 7.17
CA ALA A 40 5.36 -7.67 6.18
C ALA A 40 5.33 -6.93 4.83
N ARG A 41 4.16 -6.42 4.41
CA ARG A 41 4.02 -5.66 3.16
C ARG A 41 4.42 -4.19 3.30
N ALA A 42 4.38 -3.64 4.51
CA ALA A 42 4.64 -2.24 4.82
C ALA A 42 6.05 -1.95 5.32
N ALA A 43 6.76 -2.94 5.88
CA ALA A 43 7.98 -2.76 6.69
C ALA A 43 9.12 -1.97 6.01
N ASP A 44 9.23 -2.05 4.68
CA ASP A 44 10.29 -1.38 3.92
C ASP A 44 9.73 -0.24 3.04
N ALA A 45 8.49 0.18 3.30
CA ALA A 45 7.83 1.27 2.59
C ALA A 45 8.20 2.62 3.21
N GLN A 46 8.55 3.59 2.36
CA GLN A 46 8.70 4.97 2.80
C GLN A 46 7.36 5.70 2.79
N ILE A 47 6.44 5.28 1.91
CA ILE A 47 5.06 5.78 1.83
C ILE A 47 4.12 4.58 1.77
N ILE A 48 3.09 4.61 2.61
CA ILE A 48 2.01 3.63 2.61
C ILE A 48 0.72 4.34 2.20
N LEU A 49 0.00 3.76 1.25
CA LEU A 49 -1.34 4.16 0.83
C LEU A 49 -2.32 3.05 1.21
N THR A 50 -3.39 3.44 1.89
CA THR A 50 -4.46 2.54 2.34
C THR A 50 -5.82 3.21 2.15
N ASN A 51 -6.81 2.44 1.70
CA ASN A 51 -8.20 2.85 1.65
C ASN A 51 -8.92 2.49 2.96
N LYS A 52 -8.77 1.25 3.44
CA LYS A 52 -9.43 0.68 4.62
C LYS A 52 -8.56 -0.31 5.42
N VAL A 53 -7.34 -0.63 4.98
CA VAL A 53 -6.41 -1.40 5.81
C VAL A 53 -6.07 -0.60 7.07
N VAL A 54 -6.27 -1.24 8.23
CA VAL A 54 -6.14 -0.62 9.56
C VAL A 54 -4.66 -0.39 9.89
N MET A 55 -4.31 0.87 10.11
CA MET A 55 -2.98 1.29 10.60
C MET A 55 -3.11 1.65 12.09
N SER A 56 -3.21 0.63 12.94
CA SER A 56 -3.23 0.82 14.40
C SER A 56 -1.88 1.33 14.91
N ARG A 57 -1.83 1.75 16.18
CA ARG A 57 -0.58 2.12 16.85
C ARG A 57 0.48 1.03 16.69
N ASP A 58 0.12 -0.21 17.03
CA ASP A 58 1.04 -1.36 16.98
C ASP A 58 1.60 -1.60 15.57
N VAL A 59 0.82 -1.32 14.52
CA VAL A 59 1.27 -1.45 13.13
C VAL A 59 2.23 -0.33 12.74
N ILE A 60 2.01 0.89 13.23
CA ILE A 60 2.84 2.07 12.91
C ILE A 60 4.16 2.05 13.68
N GLU A 61 4.17 1.50 14.89
CA GLU A 61 5.36 1.43 15.76
C GLU A 61 6.22 0.18 15.53
N ALA A 62 5.76 -0.78 14.72
CA ALA A 62 6.49 -2.00 14.34
C ALA A 62 7.58 -1.75 13.30
#